data_AF-A0A387IHE8-F1
#
_entry.id   AF-A0A387IHE8-F1
#
_cell.length_a   1.000
_cell.length_b   1.000
_cell.length_c   1.000
_cell.angle_alpha   90.00
_cell.angle_beta   90.00
_cell.angle_gamma   90.00
#
_symmetry.space_group_name_H-M   'P 1'
#
loop_
_entity.id
_entity.type
_entity.pdbx_description
1 polymer ?
#
loop_
_entity_poly.entity_id
_entity_poly.type
_entity_poly.pdbx_seq_one_letter_code
_entity_poly.pdbx_strand_id
1 'polypeptide(L)'
;SGEITYKLEPRRLPEFYIFSNDFRVHRIGPWNGIGFSGIPEDQKSSYIVFNFTENSEEVAYTFLMTNNSIYSRLIITSEGYLQRQMWTPSTKIWQVFWSSPVSLQCDPYRICGPYAYCGENTSPMCNCIQGFDPKNRQQWDLRSHASGCIRRTRLSCRGDGFTRMKNMKLPDTKMATVDRSIGVKECEKRCLSDCNCTA
;
A
#
# COMPACT_ATOMS: atom_id res chain seq x y z
N SER A 1 -6.31 -7.53 -25.49
CA SER A 1 -5.87 -7.27 -24.11
C SER A 1 -4.95 -6.07 -24.12
N GLY A 2 -5.13 -5.12 -23.18
CA GLY A 2 -4.19 -3.99 -23.02
C GLY A 2 -2.97 -4.38 -22.18
N GLU A 3 -2.00 -3.49 -22.08
CA GLU A 3 -0.75 -3.70 -21.31
C GLU A 3 -0.95 -3.57 -19.80
N ILE A 4 -1.98 -2.83 -19.39
CA ILE A 4 -2.26 -2.57 -17.98
C ILE A 4 -3.16 -3.68 -17.40
N THR A 5 -2.74 -4.24 -16.26
CA THR A 5 -3.59 -5.17 -15.50
C THR A 5 -3.63 -4.83 -14.02
N TYR A 6 -4.79 -5.03 -13.39
CA TYR A 6 -4.99 -4.90 -11.95
C TYR A 6 -5.28 -6.29 -11.39
N LYS A 7 -4.43 -6.78 -10.49
CA LYS A 7 -4.48 -8.17 -10.01
C LYS A 7 -4.22 -8.27 -8.52
N LEU A 8 -4.90 -9.21 -7.87
CA LEU A 8 -4.60 -9.65 -6.51
C LEU A 8 -3.46 -10.67 -6.57
N GLU A 9 -2.44 -10.50 -5.73
CA GLU A 9 -1.46 -11.55 -5.49
C GLU A 9 -1.83 -12.36 -4.23
N PRO A 10 -2.15 -13.67 -4.37
CA PRO A 10 -2.53 -14.52 -3.24
C PRO A 10 -1.27 -14.89 -2.44
N ARG A 11 -1.07 -14.20 -1.32
CA ARG A 11 0.02 -14.41 -0.36
C ARG A 11 -0.56 -14.57 1.05
N ARG A 12 0.30 -14.81 2.04
CA ARG A 12 -0.12 -14.84 3.47
C ARG A 12 -0.89 -13.60 3.89
N LEU A 13 -0.50 -12.45 3.34
CA LEU A 13 -1.26 -11.21 3.45
C LEU A 13 -1.48 -10.68 2.01
N PRO A 14 -2.66 -10.92 1.41
CA PRO A 14 -2.94 -10.59 0.03
C PRO A 14 -2.83 -9.09 -0.26
N GLU A 15 -2.36 -8.74 -1.45
CA GLU A 15 -2.20 -7.35 -1.89
C GLU A 15 -2.56 -7.19 -3.36
N PHE A 16 -3.17 -6.07 -3.68
CA PHE A 16 -3.42 -5.70 -5.07
C PHE A 16 -2.25 -4.91 -5.67
N TYR A 17 -2.01 -5.13 -6.95
CA TYR A 17 -0.99 -4.45 -7.75
C TYR A 17 -1.56 -4.03 -9.11
N ILE A 18 -1.06 -2.90 -9.61
CA ILE A 18 -1.20 -2.52 -11.02
C ILE A 18 0.11 -2.87 -11.71
N PHE A 19 -0.01 -3.58 -12.82
CA PHE A 19 1.08 -3.96 -13.70
C PHE A 19 0.97 -3.22 -15.02
N SER A 20 2.12 -2.80 -15.55
CA SER A 20 2.28 -2.50 -16.97
C SER A 20 3.14 -3.61 -17.56
N ASN A 21 2.55 -4.42 -18.44
CA ASN A 21 3.10 -5.71 -18.87
C ASN A 21 3.43 -6.57 -17.63
N ASP A 22 4.70 -6.93 -17.43
CA ASP A 22 5.16 -7.72 -16.28
C ASP A 22 5.73 -6.86 -15.13
N PHE A 23 5.77 -5.53 -15.30
CA PHE A 23 6.33 -4.61 -14.31
C PHE A 23 5.28 -4.10 -13.34
N ARG A 24 5.53 -4.23 -12.04
CA ARG A 24 4.72 -3.61 -11.00
C ARG A 24 4.96 -2.10 -11.00
N VAL A 25 3.93 -1.34 -11.36
CA VAL A 25 4.00 0.13 -11.42
C VAL A 25 3.38 0.80 -10.20
N HIS A 26 2.40 0.14 -9.57
CA HIS A 26 1.76 0.62 -8.35
C HIS A 26 1.34 -0.55 -7.45
N ARG A 27 1.43 -0.36 -6.12
CA ARG A 27 0.97 -1.32 -5.11
C ARG A 27 -0.13 -0.67 -4.29
N ILE A 28 -1.30 -1.30 -4.25
CA ILE A 28 -2.44 -0.85 -3.45
C ILE A 28 -2.24 -1.29 -2.00
N GLY A 29 -1.61 -2.44 -1.79
CA GLY A 29 -1.23 -2.94 -0.47
C GLY A 29 -2.33 -3.80 0.18
N PRO A 30 -2.15 -4.18 1.45
CA PRO A 30 -3.04 -5.12 2.11
C PRO A 30 -4.33 -4.48 2.61
N TRP A 31 -5.34 -5.32 2.82
CA TRP A 31 -6.58 -4.96 3.52
C TRP A 31 -6.32 -4.80 5.02
N ASN A 32 -6.74 -3.66 5.59
CA ASN A 32 -6.52 -3.36 7.02
C ASN A 32 -7.76 -3.62 7.91
N GLY A 33 -8.79 -4.25 7.38
CA GLY A 33 -10.09 -4.45 8.06
C GLY A 33 -11.14 -3.40 7.72
N ILE A 34 -10.73 -2.24 7.20
CA ILE A 34 -11.61 -1.11 6.86
C ILE A 34 -11.53 -0.78 5.36
N GLY A 35 -10.31 -0.78 4.81
CA GLY A 35 -9.98 -0.38 3.45
C GLY A 35 -8.61 -0.92 3.02
N PHE A 36 -8.20 -0.62 1.79
CA PHE A 36 -6.83 -0.89 1.33
C PHE A 36 -5.92 0.30 1.63
N SER A 37 -4.72 0.01 2.14
CA SER A 37 -3.78 1.05 2.60
C SER A 37 -3.35 2.07 1.53
N GLY A 38 -3.45 1.73 0.25
CA GLY A 38 -3.09 2.59 -0.88
C GLY A 38 -4.28 3.23 -1.60
N ILE A 39 -5.50 3.10 -1.06
CA ILE A 39 -6.71 3.78 -1.57
C ILE A 39 -7.50 4.30 -0.34
N PRO A 40 -6.98 5.29 0.39
CA PRO A 40 -7.65 5.83 1.58
C PRO A 40 -9.00 6.51 1.28
N GLU A 41 -9.26 6.86 0.02
CA GLU A 41 -10.50 7.49 -0.46
C GLU A 41 -11.66 6.51 -0.61
N ASP A 42 -11.41 5.19 -0.70
CA ASP A 42 -12.49 4.20 -0.77
C ASP A 42 -13.10 4.02 0.63
N GLN A 43 -14.15 4.80 0.90
CA GLN A 43 -14.87 4.81 2.17
C GLN A 43 -16.32 4.38 1.95
N LYS A 44 -16.88 3.67 2.95
CA LYS A 44 -18.29 3.28 2.94
C LYS A 44 -19.15 4.54 2.95
N SER A 45 -20.26 4.51 2.22
CA SER A 45 -21.23 5.60 2.19
C SER A 45 -22.65 5.06 2.37
N SER A 46 -23.64 5.95 2.39
CA SER A 46 -25.06 5.54 2.46
C SER A 46 -25.54 4.74 1.26
N TYR A 47 -24.84 4.81 0.12
CA TYR A 47 -25.21 4.17 -1.14
C TYR A 47 -24.28 3.05 -1.60
N ILE A 48 -23.13 2.85 -0.93
CA ILE A 48 -22.18 1.79 -1.28
C ILE A 48 -21.58 1.13 -0.03
N VAL A 49 -21.56 -0.20 -0.05
CA VAL A 49 -20.84 -1.03 0.92
C VAL A 49 -19.86 -1.93 0.17
N PHE A 50 -18.72 -2.20 0.79
CA PHE A 50 -17.72 -3.11 0.24
C PHE A 50 -17.09 -3.92 1.36
N ASN A 51 -16.54 -5.07 0.96
CA ASN A 51 -15.85 -5.97 1.85
C ASN A 51 -14.70 -6.69 1.13
N PHE A 52 -13.77 -7.18 1.93
CA PHE A 52 -12.73 -8.09 1.46
C PHE A 52 -12.92 -9.43 2.18
N THR A 53 -13.31 -10.45 1.42
CA THR A 53 -13.43 -11.82 1.92
C THR A 53 -12.08 -12.52 1.79
N GLU A 54 -11.61 -13.12 2.88
CA GLU A 54 -10.41 -13.95 2.92
C GLU A 54 -10.73 -15.20 3.74
N ASN A 55 -11.09 -16.29 3.07
CA ASN A 55 -11.41 -17.58 3.68
C ASN A 55 -10.85 -18.75 2.84
N SER A 56 -11.24 -19.98 3.15
CA SER A 56 -10.75 -21.18 2.45
C SER A 56 -11.28 -21.34 1.02
N GLU A 57 -12.33 -20.63 0.65
CA GLU A 57 -13.00 -20.72 -0.65
C GLU A 57 -12.57 -19.58 -1.58
N GLU A 58 -12.49 -18.35 -1.04
CA GLU A 58 -12.18 -17.16 -1.82
C GLU A 58 -11.30 -16.15 -1.09
N VAL A 59 -10.53 -15.43 -1.90
CA VAL A 59 -9.81 -14.22 -1.50
C VAL A 59 -10.16 -13.13 -2.52
N ALA A 60 -11.13 -12.29 -2.19
CA ALA A 60 -11.73 -11.37 -3.15
C ALA A 60 -12.25 -10.08 -2.50
N TYR A 61 -12.20 -9.00 -3.27
CA TYR A 61 -12.88 -7.76 -2.95
C TYR A 61 -14.21 -7.69 -3.69
N THR A 62 -15.27 -7.30 -2.99
CA THR A 62 -16.60 -7.10 -3.58
C THR A 62 -17.24 -5.81 -3.05
N PHE A 63 -18.09 -5.19 -3.86
CA PHE A 63 -18.90 -4.05 -3.46
C PHE A 63 -20.35 -4.23 -3.91
N LEU A 64 -21.27 -3.64 -3.15
CA LEU A 64 -22.71 -3.64 -3.40
C LEU A 64 -23.23 -2.21 -3.30
N MET A 65 -24.12 -1.86 -4.22
CA MET A 65 -24.88 -0.62 -4.15
C MET A 65 -26.10 -0.85 -3.26
N THR A 66 -26.27 -0.02 -2.23
CA THR A 66 -27.47 -0.05 -1.37
C THR A 66 -28.60 0.83 -1.91
N ASN A 67 -28.30 1.67 -2.92
CA ASN A 67 -29.28 2.44 -3.67
C ASN A 67 -29.26 2.02 -5.14
N ASN A 68 -30.32 1.36 -5.59
CA ASN A 68 -30.43 0.80 -6.94
C ASN A 68 -30.51 1.85 -8.06
N SER A 69 -30.77 3.12 -7.72
CA SER A 69 -30.78 4.22 -8.69
C SER A 69 -29.40 4.79 -8.98
N ILE A 70 -28.38 4.36 -8.23
CA ILE A 70 -27.00 4.85 -8.37
C ILE A 70 -26.15 3.75 -8.99
N TYR A 71 -25.49 4.06 -10.10
CA TYR A 71 -24.57 3.13 -10.75
C TYR A 71 -23.13 3.49 -10.40
N SER A 72 -22.35 2.48 -10.00
CA SER A 72 -20.92 2.60 -9.78
C SER A 72 -20.19 1.43 -10.41
N ARG A 73 -18.95 1.68 -10.85
CA ARG A 73 -18.05 0.65 -11.39
C ARG A 73 -16.62 0.94 -10.98
N LEU A 74 -15.82 -0.11 -10.88
CA LEU A 74 -14.37 -0.03 -10.83
C LEU A 74 -13.81 -0.33 -12.22
N ILE A 75 -12.93 0.51 -12.72
CA ILE A 75 -12.28 0.33 -14.03
C ILE A 75 -10.79 0.64 -13.91
N ILE A 76 -9.96 -0.13 -14.63
CA ILE A 76 -8.56 0.19 -14.85
C ILE A 76 -8.44 0.83 -16.24
N THR A 77 -7.88 2.05 -16.32
CA THR A 77 -7.71 2.75 -17.60
C THR A 77 -6.47 2.28 -18.35
N SER A 78 -6.37 2.60 -19.65
CA SER A 78 -5.20 2.32 -20.49
C SER A 78 -3.92 2.98 -19.98
N GLU A 79 -4.05 4.06 -19.22
CA GLU A 79 -2.94 4.84 -18.67
C GLU A 79 -2.48 4.33 -17.29
N GLY A 80 -3.11 3.28 -16.74
CA GLY A 80 -2.68 2.70 -15.46
C GLY A 80 -3.40 3.21 -14.22
N TYR A 81 -4.56 3.87 -14.36
CA TYR A 81 -5.33 4.37 -13.22
C TYR A 81 -6.50 3.45 -12.89
N LEU A 82 -6.53 2.94 -11.67
CA LEU A 82 -7.72 2.30 -11.11
C LEU A 82 -8.67 3.40 -10.63
N GLN A 83 -9.89 3.40 -11.15
CA GLN A 83 -10.88 4.43 -10.85
C GLN A 83 -12.18 3.82 -10.36
N ARG A 84 -12.75 4.40 -9.30
CA ARG A 84 -14.19 4.29 -9.05
C ARG A 84 -14.90 5.37 -9.83
N GLN A 85 -15.78 4.94 -10.72
CA GLN A 85 -16.65 5.83 -11.46
C GLN A 85 -18.08 5.70 -10.96
N MET A 86 -18.79 6.82 -10.91
CA MET A 86 -20.22 6.88 -10.57
C MET A 86 -20.98 7.57 -11.69
N TRP A 87 -22.15 7.05 -12.02
CA TRP A 87 -22.99 7.64 -13.06
C TRP A 87 -23.75 8.83 -12.52
N THR A 88 -23.64 9.98 -13.19
CA THR A 88 -24.34 11.20 -12.82
C THR A 88 -25.44 11.49 -13.84
N PRO A 89 -26.74 11.29 -13.50
CA PRO A 89 -27.83 11.43 -14.46
C PRO A 89 -27.99 12.84 -15.05
N SER A 90 -27.70 13.89 -14.26
CA SER A 90 -27.84 15.28 -14.68
C SER A 90 -26.88 15.65 -15.81
N THR A 91 -25.67 15.11 -15.79
CA THR A 91 -24.62 15.39 -16.78
C THR A 91 -24.41 14.26 -17.77
N LYS A 92 -25.06 13.10 -17.57
CA LYS A 92 -24.94 11.90 -18.41
C LYS A 92 -23.49 11.44 -18.61
N ILE A 93 -22.67 11.56 -17.57
CA ILE A 93 -21.27 11.14 -17.59
C ILE A 93 -20.94 10.23 -16.40
N TRP A 94 -19.91 9.41 -16.59
CA TRP A 94 -19.24 8.70 -15.52
C TRP A 94 -18.25 9.64 -14.83
N GLN A 95 -18.59 10.12 -13.64
CA GLN A 95 -17.68 10.94 -12.84
C GLN A 95 -16.70 10.06 -12.08
N VAL A 96 -15.43 10.44 -12.10
CA VAL A 96 -14.37 9.79 -11.31
C VAL A 96 -14.55 10.23 -9.86
N PHE A 97 -14.90 9.29 -8.99
CA PHE A 97 -15.08 9.53 -7.56
C PHE A 97 -13.73 9.46 -6.82
N TRP A 98 -12.91 8.46 -7.17
CA TRP A 98 -11.50 8.41 -6.79
C TRP A 98 -10.69 7.72 -7.88
N SER A 99 -9.38 7.95 -7.87
CA SER A 99 -8.40 7.37 -8.78
C SER A 99 -7.16 6.95 -8.00
N SER A 100 -6.54 5.84 -8.38
CA SER A 100 -5.31 5.33 -7.78
C SER A 100 -4.37 4.84 -8.90
N PRO A 101 -3.07 5.19 -8.91
CA PRO A 101 -2.37 6.03 -7.93
C PRO A 101 -2.90 7.46 -7.89
N VAL A 102 -2.89 8.08 -6.70
CA VAL A 102 -3.34 9.48 -6.48
C VAL A 102 -2.18 10.43 -6.72
N SER A 103 -0.99 10.04 -6.26
CA SER A 103 0.19 10.88 -6.24
C SER A 103 1.29 10.31 -7.11
N LEU A 104 1.65 11.01 -8.18
CA LEU A 104 2.78 10.65 -9.03
C LEU A 104 4.13 10.74 -8.30
N GLN A 105 4.16 11.34 -7.12
CA GLN A 105 5.37 11.45 -6.31
C GLN A 105 5.56 10.20 -5.43
N CYS A 106 4.55 9.79 -4.67
CA CYS A 106 4.75 8.76 -3.64
C CYS A 106 4.10 7.40 -3.93
N ASP A 107 3.12 7.34 -4.83
CA ASP A 107 2.46 6.08 -5.16
C ASP A 107 3.18 5.17 -6.15
N PRO A 108 4.06 5.66 -7.08
CA PRO A 108 4.83 4.77 -7.92
C PRO A 108 5.61 3.73 -7.10
N TYR A 109 5.55 2.48 -7.54
CA TYR A 109 6.11 1.37 -6.80
C TYR A 109 7.63 1.53 -6.62
N ARG A 110 8.08 1.57 -5.37
CA ARG A 110 9.50 1.68 -4.97
C ARG A 110 10.20 2.96 -5.44
N ILE A 111 9.49 4.09 -5.47
CA ILE A 111 10.11 5.40 -5.72
C ILE A 111 11.22 5.73 -4.70
N CYS A 112 11.01 5.36 -3.43
CA CYS A 112 12.03 5.40 -2.40
C CYS A 112 12.62 4.00 -2.19
N GLY A 113 13.94 3.93 -2.03
CA GLY A 113 14.65 2.69 -1.79
C GLY A 113 14.36 2.05 -0.43
N PRO A 114 14.98 0.89 -0.14
CA PRO A 114 14.75 0.14 1.10
C PRO A 114 15.00 0.98 2.36
N TYR A 115 14.18 0.76 3.40
CA TYR A 115 14.25 1.48 4.68
C TYR A 115 14.12 3.01 4.59
N ALA A 116 13.60 3.52 3.47
CA ALA A 116 13.13 4.88 3.29
C ALA A 116 11.61 4.89 3.10
N TYR A 117 10.97 6.02 3.37
CA TYR A 117 9.57 6.25 3.09
C TYR A 117 9.39 7.54 2.27
N CYS A 118 8.31 7.59 1.49
CA CYS A 118 7.94 8.79 0.74
C CYS A 118 6.99 9.67 1.56
N GLY A 119 7.28 10.96 1.65
CA GLY A 119 6.42 11.97 2.25
C GLY A 119 6.19 13.12 1.28
N GLU A 120 4.94 13.35 0.88
CA GLU A 120 4.58 14.39 -0.10
C GLU A 120 4.88 15.80 0.39
N ASN A 121 4.81 16.01 1.70
CA ASN A 121 5.04 17.30 2.33
C ASN A 121 6.51 17.48 2.77
N THR A 122 7.44 16.69 2.22
CA THR A 122 8.86 16.72 2.60
C THR A 122 9.75 16.98 1.39
N SER A 123 10.88 17.67 1.61
CA SER A 123 11.90 17.92 0.60
C SER A 123 13.28 17.58 1.19
N PRO A 124 13.94 16.49 0.74
CA PRO A 124 13.52 15.58 -0.33
C PRO A 124 12.29 14.73 0.05
N MET A 125 11.56 14.25 -0.96
CA MET A 125 10.35 13.41 -0.78
C MET A 125 10.65 12.07 -0.10
N CYS A 126 11.83 11.49 -0.34
CA CYS A 126 12.26 10.26 0.30
C CYS A 126 13.02 10.58 1.59
N ASN A 127 12.62 9.93 2.68
CA ASN A 127 13.16 10.14 4.01
C ASN A 127 13.62 8.80 4.58
N CYS A 128 14.80 8.77 5.21
CA CYS A 128 15.20 7.59 5.95
C CYS A 128 14.32 7.41 7.20
N ILE A 129 14.02 6.16 7.54
CA ILE A 129 13.37 5.84 8.82
C ILE A 129 14.27 6.34 9.96
N GLN A 130 13.67 6.82 11.05
CA GLN A 130 14.41 7.23 12.24
C GLN A 130 15.40 6.14 12.70
N GLY A 131 16.68 6.51 12.83
CA GLY A 131 17.77 5.56 13.15
C GLY A 131 18.47 4.94 11.94
N PHE A 132 18.11 5.36 10.72
CA PHE A 132 18.77 4.99 9.48
C PHE A 132 19.41 6.21 8.81
N ASP A 133 20.47 5.97 8.05
CA ASP A 133 21.15 6.97 7.21
C ASP A 133 21.14 6.56 5.74
N PRO A 134 21.26 7.53 4.80
CA PRO A 134 21.39 7.21 3.38
C PRO A 134 22.54 6.25 3.13
N LYS A 135 22.27 5.17 2.39
CA LYS A 135 23.30 4.18 2.05
C LYS A 135 24.42 4.80 1.20
N ASN A 136 24.05 5.69 0.29
CA ASN A 136 24.97 6.48 -0.51
C ASN A 136 24.56 7.96 -0.42
N ARG A 137 25.34 8.74 0.34
CA ARG A 137 25.05 10.16 0.59
C ARG A 137 25.14 11.02 -0.67
N GLN A 138 26.12 10.77 -1.54
CA GLN A 138 26.27 11.52 -2.79
C GLN A 138 25.04 11.35 -3.70
N GLN A 139 24.56 10.11 -3.85
CA GLN A 139 23.32 9.84 -4.61
C GLN A 139 22.11 10.49 -3.95
N TRP A 140 22.01 10.41 -2.62
CA TRP A 140 20.90 10.97 -1.86
C TRP A 140 20.79 12.49 -2.01
N ASP A 141 21.92 13.19 -1.93
CA ASP A 141 22.00 14.64 -2.08
C ASP A 141 21.62 15.08 -3.51
N LEU A 142 21.84 14.22 -4.50
CA LEU A 142 21.39 14.37 -5.89
C LEU A 142 19.96 13.86 -6.14
N ARG A 143 19.19 13.55 -5.07
CA ARG A 143 17.82 13.02 -5.13
C ARG A 143 17.68 11.66 -5.82
N SER A 144 18.77 10.89 -5.86
CA SER A 144 18.77 9.50 -6.29
C SER A 144 18.62 8.59 -5.05
N HIS A 145 17.39 8.17 -4.79
CA HIS A 145 17.02 7.46 -3.56
C HIS A 145 16.95 5.93 -3.71
N ALA A 146 17.34 5.39 -4.87
CA ALA A 146 17.23 3.96 -5.17
C ALA A 146 18.04 3.06 -4.22
N SER A 147 19.19 3.56 -3.71
CA SER A 147 20.02 2.83 -2.76
C SER A 147 19.40 2.70 -1.37
N GLY A 148 18.39 3.52 -1.06
CA GLY A 148 17.69 3.52 0.21
C GLY A 148 18.58 3.94 1.38
N CYS A 149 18.23 3.43 2.55
CA CYS A 149 18.88 3.74 3.82
C CYS A 149 19.40 2.46 4.50
N ILE A 150 20.34 2.64 5.42
CA ILE A 150 20.94 1.59 6.24
C ILE A 150 20.88 1.98 7.71
N ARG A 151 20.77 1.00 8.61
CA ARG A 151 20.75 1.26 10.06
C ARG A 151 22.05 1.93 10.48
N ARG A 152 21.96 2.96 11.31
CA ARG A 152 23.13 3.64 11.91
C ARG A 152 23.95 2.71 12.79
N THR A 153 23.25 1.85 13.53
CA THR A 153 23.84 0.90 14.48
C THR A 153 23.42 -0.51 14.09
N ARG A 154 24.38 -1.44 14.11
CA ARG A 154 24.11 -2.86 13.86
C ARG A 154 23.23 -3.42 14.98
N LEU A 155 22.26 -4.24 14.60
CA LEU A 155 21.38 -4.93 15.54
C LEU A 155 22.15 -5.96 16.39
N SER A 156 21.70 -6.11 17.63
CA SER A 156 22.22 -7.09 18.58
C SER A 156 21.23 -8.22 18.87
N CYS A 157 20.02 -8.14 18.31
CA CYS A 157 18.85 -8.95 18.57
C CYS A 157 18.33 -8.79 20.00
N ARG A 158 19.14 -9.16 21.00
CA ARG A 158 18.78 -9.03 22.42
C ARG A 158 18.99 -7.61 22.91
N GLY A 159 17.91 -6.97 23.35
CA GLY A 159 17.95 -5.58 23.83
C GLY A 159 17.73 -4.55 22.73
N ASP A 160 17.48 -4.98 21.49
CA ASP A 160 17.00 -4.11 20.43
C ASP A 160 15.59 -3.58 20.76
N GLY A 161 15.20 -2.49 20.11
CA GLY A 161 13.89 -1.86 20.30
C GLY A 161 13.31 -1.35 18.99
N PHE A 162 12.11 -0.77 19.08
CA PHE A 162 11.34 -0.32 17.92
C PHE A 162 11.18 1.19 17.87
N THR A 163 11.13 1.72 16.66
CA THR A 163 10.64 3.08 16.40
C THR A 163 9.24 3.00 15.81
N ARG A 164 8.29 3.70 16.43
CA ARG A 164 6.89 3.71 15.97
C ARG A 164 6.69 4.74 14.88
N MET A 165 6.51 4.27 13.65
CA MET A 165 6.08 5.12 12.53
C MET A 165 4.56 5.30 12.54
N LYS A 166 4.08 6.49 12.17
CA LYS A 166 2.66 6.85 12.16
C LYS A 166 2.21 7.18 10.74
N ASN A 167 0.91 6.99 10.46
CA ASN A 167 0.29 7.33 9.18
C ASN A 167 0.98 6.65 7.98
N MET A 168 1.45 5.42 8.18
CA MET A 168 2.18 4.68 7.17
C MET A 168 1.27 3.78 6.35
N LYS A 169 1.55 3.72 5.05
CA LYS A 169 1.21 2.57 4.23
C LYS A 169 2.16 1.42 4.58
N LEU A 170 1.64 0.28 5.02
CA LEU A 170 2.46 -0.89 5.38
C LEU A 170 3.37 -1.30 4.22
N PRO A 171 4.61 -1.76 4.44
CA PRO A 171 5.52 -2.19 3.37
C PRO A 171 4.98 -3.40 2.59
N ASP A 172 5.63 -3.72 1.47
CA ASP A 172 5.34 -4.92 0.66
C ASP A 172 5.40 -6.19 1.52
N THR A 173 4.38 -7.04 1.43
CA THR A 173 4.18 -8.17 2.35
C THR A 173 4.83 -9.46 1.87
N LYS A 174 5.66 -9.44 0.82
CA LYS A 174 6.27 -10.65 0.22
C LYS A 174 6.93 -11.57 1.25
N MET A 175 7.63 -10.99 2.23
CA MET A 175 8.35 -11.72 3.28
C MET A 175 7.68 -11.59 4.66
N ALA A 176 6.46 -11.03 4.71
CA ALA A 176 5.72 -10.87 5.94
C ALA A 176 5.04 -12.18 6.35
N THR A 177 4.88 -12.37 7.65
CA THR A 177 4.03 -13.40 8.23
C THR A 177 2.88 -12.75 8.98
N VAL A 178 1.77 -13.45 9.12
CA VAL A 178 0.58 -12.93 9.80
C VAL A 178 0.08 -13.97 10.79
N ASP A 179 -0.24 -13.52 12.00
CA ASP A 179 -1.00 -14.27 12.98
C ASP A 179 -2.10 -13.34 13.49
N ARG A 180 -3.34 -13.60 13.06
CA ARG A 180 -4.51 -12.78 13.40
C ARG A 180 -5.05 -13.07 14.81
N SER A 181 -4.52 -14.08 15.51
CA SER A 181 -5.00 -14.49 16.83
C SER A 181 -4.34 -13.73 17.98
N ILE A 182 -3.24 -13.00 17.72
CA ILE A 182 -2.46 -12.31 18.75
C ILE A 182 -2.63 -10.79 18.70
N GLY A 183 -2.41 -10.15 19.85
CA GLY A 183 -2.37 -8.69 19.97
C GLY A 183 -0.96 -8.11 19.78
N VAL A 184 -0.88 -6.77 19.76
CA VAL A 184 0.37 -6.02 19.51
C VAL A 184 1.50 -6.36 20.48
N LYS A 185 1.21 -6.54 21.78
CA LYS A 185 2.23 -6.87 22.79
C LYS A 185 2.91 -8.21 22.53
N GLU A 186 2.13 -9.22 22.11
CA GLU A 186 2.67 -10.53 21.79
C GLU A 186 3.39 -10.51 20.44
N CYS A 187 2.90 -9.70 19.48
CA CYS A 187 3.59 -9.47 18.21
C CYS A 187 4.98 -8.85 18.42
N GLU A 188 5.07 -7.83 19.27
CA GLU A 188 6.34 -7.19 19.66
C GLU A 188 7.30 -8.20 20.29
N LYS A 189 6.82 -9.01 21.25
CA LYS A 189 7.61 -10.06 21.90
C LYS A 189 8.12 -11.09 20.89
N ARG A 190 7.27 -11.55 19.97
CA ARG A 190 7.66 -12.50 18.91
C ARG A 190 8.72 -11.90 17.98
N CYS A 191 8.54 -10.66 17.57
CA CYS A 191 9.52 -9.96 16.74
C CYS A 191 10.87 -9.82 17.46
N LEU A 192 10.88 -9.44 18.75
CA LEU A 192 12.14 -9.37 19.54
C LEU A 192 12.81 -10.73 19.72
N SER A 193 12.04 -11.83 19.70
CA SER A 193 12.59 -13.18 19.80
C SER A 193 13.16 -13.73 18.49
N ASP A 194 12.77 -13.15 17.34
CA ASP A 194 13.25 -13.51 16.01
C ASP A 194 14.27 -12.48 15.52
N CYS A 195 15.56 -12.85 15.51
CA CYS A 195 16.63 -11.96 15.09
C CYS A 195 16.57 -11.54 13.60
N ASN A 196 15.70 -12.15 12.80
CA ASN A 196 15.44 -11.74 11.42
C ASN A 196 14.23 -10.80 11.28
N CYS A 197 13.45 -10.59 12.34
CA CYS A 197 12.35 -9.64 12.32
C CYS A 197 12.90 -8.21 12.18
N THR A 198 12.29 -7.41 11.29
CA THR A 198 12.80 -6.07 10.96
C THR A 198 11.80 -4.95 11.19
N ALA A 199 10.51 -5.27 11.27
CA ALA A 199 9.39 -4.37 11.52
C ALA A 199 8.17 -5.17 12.01
#